data_AF-A0AAD5JZ68-F1
#
_entry.id   AF-A0AAD5JZ68-F1
#
_cell.length_a   1.000
_cell.length_b   1.000
_cell.length_c   1.000
_cell.angle_alpha   90.00
_cell.angle_beta   90.00
_cell.angle_gamma   90.00
#
_symmetry.space_group_name_H-M   'P 1'
#
loop_
_entity.id
_entity.type
_entity.pdbx_description
1 polymer ?
#
loop_
_entity_poly.entity_id
_entity_poly.type
_entity_poly.pdbx_seq_one_letter_code
_entity_poly.pdbx_strand_id
1 'polypeptide(L)'
;MGYHFFSLLTQINLTIIESLLLSIVLPTLTTLLDPVSSTQETTDIHRAVITQILTLATSMPQAFKDTVSQLPDHVRIQLETSVRQSVLSSQQQQQQQQQKIQRQQEELQRNEDIKQPTIHLKTDFSNFS
;
A
#
# COMPACT_ATOMS: atom_id res chain seq x y z
N MET A 1 -43.33 -4.90 16.09
CA MET A 1 -42.83 -6.05 15.29
C MET A 1 -42.51 -5.72 13.82
N GLY A 2 -43.01 -4.64 13.21
CA GLY A 2 -42.77 -4.36 11.77
C GLY A 2 -41.39 -3.77 11.40
N TYR A 3 -40.76 -2.98 12.27
CA TYR A 3 -39.53 -2.26 11.93
C TYR A 3 -38.28 -3.14 11.76
N HIS A 4 -38.18 -4.25 12.52
CA HIS A 4 -37.07 -5.19 12.37
C HIS A 4 -37.12 -5.92 11.03
N PHE A 5 -38.31 -6.30 10.57
CA PHE A 5 -38.48 -6.99 9.29
C PHE A 5 -38.18 -6.07 8.10
N PHE A 6 -38.63 -4.81 8.17
CA PHE A 6 -38.33 -3.82 7.13
C PHE A 6 -36.84 -3.48 7.07
N SER A 7 -36.18 -3.31 8.22
CA SER A 7 -34.74 -3.09 8.30
C SER A 7 -33.93 -4.27 7.74
N LEU A 8 -34.38 -5.50 8.01
CA LEU A 8 -33.74 -6.71 7.49
C LEU A 8 -33.86 -6.78 5.97
N LEU A 9 -35.04 -6.48 5.41
CA LEU A 9 -35.27 -6.48 3.97
C LEU A 9 -34.44 -5.41 3.26
N THR A 10 -34.33 -4.20 3.82
CA THR A 10 -33.47 -3.16 3.25
C THR A 10 -32.01 -3.54 3.27
N GLN A 11 -31.55 -4.21 4.34
CA GLN A 11 -30.17 -4.62 4.48
C GLN A 11 -29.81 -5.77 3.52
N ILE A 12 -30.71 -6.75 3.37
CA ILE A 12 -30.55 -7.84 2.38
C ILE A 12 -30.50 -7.28 0.96
N ASN A 13 -31.39 -6.35 0.62
CA ASN A 13 -31.44 -5.76 -0.71
C ASN A 13 -30.14 -5.01 -1.06
N LEU A 14 -29.60 -4.27 -0.09
CA LEU A 14 -28.34 -3.55 -0.25
C LEU A 14 -27.17 -4.52 -0.51
N THR A 15 -27.04 -5.59 0.28
CA THR A 15 -25.96 -6.58 0.11
C THR A 15 -26.00 -7.30 -1.24
N ILE A 16 -27.21 -7.57 -1.77
CA ILE A 16 -27.39 -8.16 -3.10
C ILE A 16 -26.90 -7.20 -4.18
N ILE A 17 -27.24 -5.91 -4.06
CA ILE A 17 -26.80 -4.88 -5.02
C ILE A 17 -25.28 -4.71 -4.98
N GLU A 18 -24.67 -4.67 -3.80
CA GLU A 18 -23.21 -4.59 -3.63
C GLU A 18 -22.50 -5.76 -4.32
N SER A 19 -23.01 -6.98 -4.14
CA SER A 19 -22.45 -8.19 -4.75
C SER A 19 -22.59 -8.18 -6.28
N LEU A 20 -23.72 -7.70 -6.79
CA LEU A 20 -23.97 -7.60 -8.23
C LEU A 20 -23.12 -6.50 -8.90
N LEU A 21 -22.92 -5.38 -8.21
CA LEU A 21 -22.01 -4.34 -8.69
C LEU A 21 -20.57 -4.85 -8.69
N LEU A 22 -20.13 -5.51 -7.63
CA LEU A 22 -18.78 -6.08 -7.56
C LEU A 22 -18.54 -7.12 -8.65
N SER A 23 -19.53 -7.95 -8.99
CA SER A 23 -19.38 -8.98 -10.03
C SER A 23 -19.15 -8.41 -11.43
N ILE A 24 -19.53 -7.15 -11.66
CA ILE A 24 -19.26 -6.42 -12.91
C ILE A 24 -17.96 -5.61 -12.80
N VAL A 25 -17.79 -4.90 -11.68
CA VAL A 25 -16.67 -3.97 -11.49
C VAL A 25 -15.35 -4.71 -11.33
N LEU A 26 -15.31 -5.80 -10.56
CA LEU A 26 -14.07 -6.48 -10.22
C LEU A 26 -13.36 -7.14 -11.41
N PRO A 27 -14.04 -7.88 -12.32
CA PRO A 27 -13.42 -8.35 -13.55
C PRO A 27 -12.92 -7.18 -14.40
N THR A 28 -13.72 -6.12 -14.53
CA THR A 28 -13.37 -4.94 -15.34
C THR A 28 -12.10 -4.28 -14.82
N LEU A 29 -12.01 -4.04 -13.50
CA LEU A 29 -10.79 -3.54 -12.87
C LEU A 29 -9.61 -4.49 -13.08
N THR A 30 -9.83 -5.80 -13.01
CA THR A 30 -8.77 -6.79 -13.24
C THR A 30 -8.21 -6.73 -14.67
N THR A 31 -9.04 -6.45 -15.68
CA THR A 31 -8.55 -6.26 -17.06
C THR A 31 -7.66 -5.03 -17.25
N LEU A 32 -7.75 -4.05 -16.35
CA LEU A 32 -6.91 -2.85 -16.36
C LEU A 32 -5.58 -3.06 -15.63
N LEU A 33 -5.36 -4.22 -15.00
CA LEU A 33 -4.11 -4.54 -14.34
C LEU A 33 -3.06 -4.95 -15.38
N ASP A 34 -1.88 -4.35 -15.29
CA ASP A 34 -0.72 -4.73 -16.09
C ASP A 34 -0.45 -6.25 -16.02
N PRO A 35 -0.08 -6.88 -17.16
CA PRO A 35 0.22 -8.30 -17.19
C PRO A 35 1.49 -8.62 -16.37
N VAL A 36 1.42 -9.72 -15.64
CA VAL A 36 2.46 -10.24 -14.71
C VAL A 36 3.84 -10.39 -15.37
N SER A 37 3.88 -10.57 -16.70
CA SER A 37 5.10 -10.77 -17.48
C SER A 37 5.80 -9.48 -17.91
N SER A 38 5.20 -8.31 -17.67
CA SER A 38 5.84 -7.05 -18.04
C SER A 38 6.93 -6.71 -17.03
N THR A 39 8.19 -6.72 -17.48
CA THR A 39 9.34 -6.14 -16.76
C THR A 39 9.32 -4.62 -16.77
N GLN A 40 8.24 -4.01 -17.27
CA GLN A 40 8.05 -2.57 -17.32
C GLN A 40 7.64 -2.03 -15.95
N GLU A 41 7.98 -0.77 -15.72
CA GLU A 41 7.51 -0.04 -14.54
C GLU A 41 5.98 -0.12 -14.47
N THR A 42 5.46 -0.41 -13.29
CA THR A 42 4.01 -0.44 -13.03
C THR A 42 3.38 0.88 -13.42
N THR A 43 2.35 0.82 -14.26
CA THR A 43 1.67 2.02 -14.74
C THR A 43 0.92 2.72 -13.59
N ASP A 44 0.73 4.03 -13.71
CA ASP A 44 -0.10 4.78 -12.74
C ASP A 44 -1.54 4.25 -12.69
N ILE A 45 -2.03 3.73 -13.81
CA ILE A 45 -3.33 3.06 -13.92
C ILE A 45 -3.35 1.80 -13.04
N HIS A 46 -2.34 0.94 -13.15
CA HIS A 46 -2.22 -0.25 -12.31
C HIS A 46 -2.26 0.10 -10.81
N ARG A 47 -1.51 1.14 -10.40
CA ARG A 47 -1.48 1.60 -8.99
C ARG A 47 -2.84 2.10 -8.50
N ALA A 48 -3.53 2.89 -9.32
CA ALA A 48 -4.86 3.41 -9.00
C ALA A 48 -5.89 2.28 -8.91
N VAL A 49 -5.85 1.34 -9.86
CA VAL A 49 -6.74 0.17 -9.89
C VAL A 49 -6.51 -0.73 -8.69
N ILE A 50 -5.26 -1.04 -8.33
CA ILE A 50 -4.97 -1.83 -7.13
C ILE A 50 -5.47 -1.13 -5.87
N THR A 51 -5.26 0.18 -5.75
CA THR A 51 -5.78 0.95 -4.61
C THR A 51 -7.29 0.81 -4.52
N GLN A 52 -8.00 0.96 -5.63
CA GLN A 52 -9.46 0.82 -5.67
C GLN A 52 -9.91 -0.60 -5.31
N ILE A 53 -9.24 -1.62 -5.82
CA ILE A 53 -9.51 -3.04 -5.49
C ILE A 53 -9.35 -3.27 -3.99
N LEU A 54 -8.27 -2.77 -3.39
CA LEU A 54 -8.01 -2.90 -1.96
C LEU A 54 -9.03 -2.13 -1.13
N THR A 55 -9.45 -0.93 -1.55
CA THR A 55 -10.53 -0.18 -0.91
C THR A 55 -11.87 -0.92 -0.97
N LEU A 56 -12.19 -1.55 -2.09
CA LEU A 56 -13.41 -2.37 -2.21
C LEU A 56 -13.34 -3.60 -1.27
N ALA A 57 -12.17 -4.24 -1.19
CA ALA A 57 -11.94 -5.39 -0.32
C ALA A 57 -12.07 -5.03 1.18
N THR A 58 -11.67 -3.84 1.59
CA THR A 58 -11.81 -3.37 2.99
C THR A 58 -13.20 -2.84 3.30
N SER A 59 -13.88 -2.23 2.33
CA SER A 59 -15.22 -1.65 2.53
C SER A 59 -16.33 -2.71 2.53
N MET A 60 -16.21 -3.74 1.68
CA MET A 60 -17.24 -4.78 1.50
C MET A 60 -16.60 -6.18 1.49
N PRO A 61 -15.96 -6.63 2.59
CA PRO A 61 -15.10 -7.82 2.60
C PRO A 61 -15.84 -9.12 2.24
N GLN A 62 -17.08 -9.28 2.71
CA GLN A 62 -17.88 -10.47 2.43
C GLN A 62 -18.28 -10.54 0.96
N ALA A 63 -18.88 -9.48 0.43
CA ALA A 63 -19.27 -9.39 -0.99
C ALA A 63 -18.05 -9.52 -1.92
N PHE A 64 -16.91 -8.95 -1.53
CA PHE A 64 -15.66 -9.09 -2.26
C PHE A 64 -15.18 -10.53 -2.32
N LYS A 65 -15.12 -11.21 -1.18
CA LYS A 65 -14.72 -12.62 -1.11
C LYS A 65 -15.64 -13.50 -1.95
N ASP A 66 -16.95 -13.31 -1.83
CA ASP A 66 -17.95 -14.09 -2.56
C ASP A 66 -17.81 -13.84 -4.07
N THR A 67 -17.60 -12.60 -4.49
CA THR A 67 -17.36 -12.25 -5.90
C THR A 67 -16.07 -12.85 -6.43
N VAL A 68 -14.94 -12.73 -5.70
CA VAL A 68 -13.65 -13.30 -6.10
C VAL A 68 -13.75 -14.83 -6.29
N SER A 69 -14.54 -15.50 -5.44
CA SER A 69 -14.74 -16.95 -5.55
C SER A 69 -15.47 -17.39 -6.82
N GLN A 70 -16.25 -16.49 -7.43
CA GLN A 70 -17.02 -16.72 -8.65
C GLN A 70 -16.28 -16.26 -9.91
N LEU A 71 -15.13 -15.58 -9.78
CA LEU A 71 -14.35 -15.15 -10.93
C LEU A 71 -13.77 -16.36 -11.69
N PRO A 72 -13.64 -16.26 -13.02
CA PRO A 72 -12.88 -17.24 -13.79
C PRO A 72 -11.44 -17.35 -13.26
N ASP A 73 -10.89 -18.57 -13.27
CA ASP A 73 -9.57 -18.86 -12.67
C ASP A 73 -8.46 -17.93 -13.16
N HIS A 74 -8.42 -17.65 -14.47
CA HIS A 74 -7.41 -16.77 -15.06
C HIS A 74 -7.49 -15.33 -14.54
N VAL A 75 -8.70 -14.79 -14.35
CA VAL A 75 -8.94 -13.44 -13.80
C VAL A 75 -8.53 -13.41 -12.33
N ARG A 76 -8.93 -14.43 -11.56
CA ARG A 76 -8.58 -14.55 -10.15
C ARG A 76 -7.07 -14.63 -9.93
N ILE A 77 -6.37 -15.45 -10.71
CA ILE A 77 -4.90 -15.59 -10.63
C ILE A 77 -4.21 -14.27 -10.96
N GLN A 78 -4.67 -13.56 -12.00
CA GLN A 78 -4.12 -12.25 -12.37
C GLN A 78 -4.31 -11.24 -11.23
N LEU A 79 -5.52 -11.18 -10.67
CA LEU A 79 -5.86 -10.32 -9.53
C LEU A 79 -4.95 -10.59 -8.34
N GLU A 80 -4.87 -11.85 -7.89
CA GLU A 80 -4.07 -12.26 -6.73
C GLU A 80 -2.58 -11.96 -6.93
N THR A 81 -2.07 -12.24 -8.13
CA THR A 81 -0.66 -12.00 -8.45
C THR A 81 -0.33 -10.51 -8.47
N SER A 82 -1.19 -9.71 -9.10
CA SER A 82 -1.02 -8.25 -9.18
C SER A 82 -1.08 -7.61 -7.79
N VAL A 83 -2.02 -8.02 -6.95
CA VAL A 83 -2.12 -7.54 -5.55
C VAL A 83 -0.87 -7.92 -4.77
N ARG A 84 -0.41 -9.18 -4.87
CA ARG A 84 0.80 -9.64 -4.18
C ARG A 84 2.03 -8.84 -4.62
N GLN A 85 2.21 -8.63 -5.91
CA GLN A 85 3.32 -7.85 -6.47
C GLN A 85 3.27 -6.39 -6.02
N SER A 86 2.09 -5.78 -6.01
CA SER A 86 1.91 -4.39 -5.57
C SER A 86 2.26 -4.21 -4.09
N VAL A 87 1.85 -5.15 -3.23
CA VAL A 87 2.20 -5.14 -1.79
C VAL A 87 3.70 -5.29 -1.60
N LEU A 88 4.34 -6.23 -2.30
CA LEU A 88 5.80 -6.41 -2.24
C LEU A 88 6.55 -5.16 -2.71
N SER A 89 6.10 -4.55 -3.81
CA SER A 89 6.69 -3.33 -4.37
C SER A 89 6.56 -2.16 -3.39
N SER A 90 5.39 -2.01 -2.77
CA SER A 90 5.13 -0.96 -1.77
C SER A 90 6.04 -1.13 -0.54
N GLN A 91 6.22 -2.36 -0.06
CA GLN A 91 7.13 -2.64 1.06
C GLN A 91 8.59 -2.33 0.72
N GLN A 92 9.04 -2.71 -0.48
CA GLN A 92 10.39 -2.40 -0.95
C GLN A 92 10.62 -0.89 -1.08
N GLN A 93 9.65 -0.16 -1.65
CA GLN A 93 9.73 1.30 -1.76
C GLN A 93 9.80 1.97 -0.39
N GLN A 94 9.00 1.52 0.58
CA GLN A 94 9.01 2.06 1.94
C GLN A 94 10.35 1.83 2.63
N GLN A 95 10.95 0.63 2.50
CA GLN A 95 12.28 0.33 3.05
C GLN A 95 13.37 1.19 2.42
N GLN A 96 13.36 1.35 1.09
CA GLN A 96 14.32 2.20 0.40
C GLN A 96 14.19 3.67 0.82
N GLN A 97 12.97 4.16 1.04
CA GLN A 97 12.73 5.52 1.48
C GLN A 97 13.26 5.75 2.91
N GLN A 98 13.03 4.80 3.82
CA GLN A 98 13.59 4.87 5.19
C GLN A 98 15.12 4.87 5.19
N GLN A 99 15.76 4.02 4.36
CA GLN A 99 17.23 4.00 4.24
C GLN A 99 17.80 5.30 3.65
N LYS A 100 17.09 5.94 2.72
CA LYS A 100 17.49 7.26 2.18
C LYS A 100 17.40 8.34 3.25
N ILE A 101 16.31 8.36 4.01
CA ILE A 101 16.12 9.32 5.11
C ILE A 101 17.21 9.14 6.17
N GLN A 102 17.53 7.90 6.54
CA GLN A 102 18.54 7.62 7.55
C GLN A 102 19.95 8.05 7.10
N ARG A 103 20.34 7.71 5.87
CA ARG A 103 21.62 8.18 5.29
C ARG A 103 21.71 9.71 5.24
N GLN A 104 20.62 10.37 4.86
CA GLN A 104 20.60 11.83 4.81
C GLN A 104 20.74 12.46 6.20
N GLN A 105 20.15 11.85 7.24
CA GLN A 105 20.32 12.31 8.62
C GLN A 105 21.76 12.13 9.12
N GLU A 106 22.39 10.99 8.81
CA GLU A 106 23.80 10.74 9.16
C GLU A 106 24.74 11.73 8.47
N GLU A 107 24.50 12.05 7.20
CA GLU A 107 25.28 13.06 6.47
C GLU A 107 25.11 14.47 7.05
N LEU A 108 23.90 14.83 7.49
CA LEU A 108 23.64 16.11 8.15
C LEU A 108 24.36 16.20 9.50
N GLN A 109 24.34 15.14 10.32
CA GLN A 109 25.08 15.09 11.58
C GLN A 109 26.58 15.21 11.35
N ARG A 110 27.12 14.47 10.38
CA ARG A 110 28.54 14.54 10.02
C ARG A 110 28.97 15.95 9.58
N ASN A 111 28.13 16.62 8.80
CA ASN A 111 28.41 17.99 8.34
C ASN A 111 28.34 19.03 9.46
N GLU A 112 27.52 18.82 10.50
CA GLU A 112 27.49 19.68 11.68
C GLU A 112 28.71 19.47 12.58
N ASP A 113 29.15 18.23 12.79
CA ASP A 113 30.37 17.92 13.56
C ASP A 113 31.64 18.54 12.93
N ILE A 114 31.71 18.62 11.61
CA ILE A 114 32.85 19.23 10.89
C ILE A 114 32.90 20.76 11.06
N LYS A 115 31.77 21.43 11.31
CA LYS A 115 31.71 22.90 11.45
C LYS A 115 32.18 23.39 12.82
N GLN A 116 32.30 22.53 13.84
CA GLN A 116 32.82 22.90 15.16
C GLN A 116 34.13 22.17 15.49
N PRO A 117 35.27 22.56 14.89
CA PRO A 117 36.56 22.25 15.50
C PRO A 117 36.71 23.17 16.73
N THR A 118 36.08 22.83 17.85
CA THR A 118 36.39 23.46 19.14
C THR A 118 37.77 22.97 19.56
N ILE A 119 38.80 23.72 19.15
CA ILE A 119 40.17 23.53 19.62
C ILE A 119 40.15 23.83 21.11
N HIS A 120 40.06 22.79 21.93
CA HIS A 120 40.40 22.89 23.34
C HIS A 120 41.92 23.06 23.45
N LEU A 121 42.37 24.32 23.37
CA LEU A 121 43.74 24.68 23.69
C LEU A 121 43.94 24.42 25.19
N LYS A 122 44.50 23.26 25.53
CA LYS A 122 44.93 22.96 26.91
C LYS A 122 46.09 23.88 27.26
N THR A 123 45.79 25.09 27.74
CA THR A 123 46.76 25.98 28.38
C THR A 123 46.90 25.59 29.85
N ASP A 124 47.40 24.40 30.13
CA ASP A 124 47.82 24.01 31.47
C ASP A 124 49.34 24.26 31.58
N PHE A 125 49.73 25.48 31.97
CA PHE A 125 51.13 25.85 32.26
C PHE A 125 51.48 25.81 33.76
N SER A 126 50.64 25.18 34.58
CA SER A 126 50.74 25.23 36.05
C SER A 126 51.87 24.39 36.68
N ASN A 127 52.77 23.80 35.88
CA ASN A 127 53.83 22.89 36.36
C ASN A 127 55.28 23.42 36.18
N PHE A 128 55.47 24.73 35.98
CA PHE A 128 56.79 25.36 35.93
C PHE A 128 57.10 26.23 37.17
N SER A 129 56.88 25.69 38.37
CA SER A 129 57.33 26.32 39.63
C SER A 129 58.22 25.38 40.44
#